data_AF-A0AAX4K3D2-F1
#
_entry.id   AF-A0AAX4K3D2-F1
#
_cell.length_a   1.000
_cell.length_b   1.000
_cell.length_c   1.000
_cell.angle_alpha   90.00
_cell.angle_beta   90.00
_cell.angle_gamma   90.00
#
_symmetry.space_group_name_H-M   'P 1'
#
loop_
_entity.id
_entity.type
_entity.pdbx_description
1 polymer ?
#
loop_
_entity_poly.entity_id
_entity_poly.type
_entity_poly.pdbx_seq_one_letter_code
_entity_poly.pdbx_strand_id
1 'polypeptide(L)'
;MAGPNLEIFKFGFYLFFPIYTMVKFGDPEWYDTYVQPYKEILWPPYESTYQPPRTHTGIKEELARMKAERIAKKTGRSVDQITQEEINAEGGVQPQPITSTSEQSQLINQSIPTSTTTSWSWPKSSSNDASVQTGNTERLV
;
A
#
# COMPACT_ATOMS: atom_id res chain seq x y z
N MET A 1 -48.68 30.37 -14.93
CA MET A 1 -48.73 29.65 -13.64
C MET A 1 -49.39 28.30 -13.91
N ALA A 2 -48.60 27.29 -14.28
CA ALA A 2 -49.15 25.95 -14.52
C ALA A 2 -49.68 25.42 -13.18
N GLY A 3 -51.00 25.21 -13.09
CA GLY A 3 -51.69 24.88 -11.86
C GLY A 3 -51.35 23.49 -11.28
N PRO A 4 -52.15 22.97 -10.35
CA PRO A 4 -51.89 21.75 -9.57
C PRO A 4 -51.48 20.50 -10.37
N ASN A 5 -51.86 20.44 -11.66
CA ASN A 5 -51.48 19.35 -12.56
C ASN A 5 -49.96 19.25 -12.80
N LEU A 6 -49.23 20.37 -12.75
CA LEU A 6 -47.76 20.35 -12.90
C LEU A 6 -47.08 19.74 -11.67
N GLU A 7 -47.66 19.94 -10.49
CA GLU A 7 -47.15 19.36 -9.24
C GLU A 7 -47.29 17.84 -9.28
N ILE A 8 -48.46 17.33 -9.67
CA ILE A 8 -48.70 15.88 -9.77
C ILE A 8 -47.73 15.18 -10.73
N PHE A 9 -47.39 15.83 -11.85
CA PHE A 9 -46.43 15.30 -12.81
C PHE A 9 -45.01 15.23 -12.22
N LYS A 10 -44.58 16.30 -11.54
CA LYS A 10 -43.27 16.34 -10.88
C LYS A 10 -43.18 15.30 -9.77
N PHE A 11 -44.23 15.18 -8.95
CA PHE A 11 -44.29 14.15 -7.90
C PHE A 11 -44.23 12.74 -8.49
N GLY A 12 -45.00 12.46 -9.53
CA GLY A 12 -44.93 11.19 -10.26
C GLY A 12 -43.52 10.94 -10.81
N PHE A 13 -42.92 11.92 -11.48
CA PHE A 13 -41.56 11.79 -12.00
C PHE A 13 -40.54 11.53 -10.90
N TYR A 14 -40.59 12.26 -9.78
CA TYR A 14 -39.67 12.06 -8.66
C TYR A 14 -39.83 10.69 -7.98
N LEU A 15 -41.00 10.07 -8.02
CA LEU A 15 -41.19 8.71 -7.54
C LEU A 15 -40.76 7.67 -8.57
N PHE A 16 -41.24 7.78 -9.81
CA PHE A 16 -41.00 6.74 -10.83
C PHE A 16 -39.58 6.76 -11.38
N PHE A 17 -38.95 7.92 -11.49
CA PHE A 17 -37.58 8.02 -12.01
C PHE A 17 -36.58 7.21 -11.18
N PRO A 18 -36.45 7.39 -9.85
CA PRO A 18 -35.50 6.58 -9.06
C PRO A 18 -35.87 5.10 -9.04
N ILE A 19 -37.16 4.76 -8.97
CA ILE A 19 -37.63 3.37 -8.99
C ILE A 19 -37.27 2.70 -10.33
N TYR A 20 -37.55 3.37 -11.45
CA TYR A 20 -37.21 2.89 -12.79
C TYR A 20 -35.71 2.71 -12.95
N THR A 21 -34.92 3.67 -12.46
CA THR A 21 -33.45 3.62 -12.50
C THR A 21 -32.96 2.40 -11.70
N MET A 22 -33.50 2.16 -10.51
CA MET A 22 -33.17 0.97 -9.72
C MET A 22 -33.55 -0.33 -10.42
N VAL A 23 -34.71 -0.42 -11.06
CA VAL A 23 -35.11 -1.64 -11.78
C VAL A 23 -34.24 -1.86 -13.02
N LYS A 24 -33.92 -0.79 -13.76
CA LYS A 24 -33.16 -0.91 -15.01
C LYS A 24 -31.68 -1.22 -14.78
N PHE A 25 -31.08 -0.63 -13.75
CA PHE A 25 -29.65 -0.78 -13.43
C PHE A 25 -29.39 -1.77 -12.29
N GLY A 26 -30.43 -2.26 -11.61
CA GLY A 26 -30.34 -3.28 -10.55
C GLY A 26 -30.43 -4.71 -11.06
N ASP A 27 -30.64 -4.92 -12.35
CA ASP A 27 -30.62 -6.23 -12.97
C ASP A 27 -29.17 -6.78 -12.99
N PRO A 28 -28.90 -7.97 -12.41
CA PRO A 28 -27.57 -8.58 -12.50
C PRO A 28 -27.08 -8.75 -13.94
N GLU A 29 -27.97 -8.99 -14.91
CA GLU A 29 -27.58 -9.14 -16.32
C GLU A 29 -26.95 -7.85 -16.90
N TRP A 30 -27.46 -6.68 -16.47
CA TRP A 30 -26.91 -5.39 -16.90
C TRP A 30 -25.49 -5.19 -16.37
N TYR A 31 -25.24 -5.56 -15.11
CA TYR A 31 -23.90 -5.46 -14.52
C TYR A 31 -22.88 -6.34 -15.26
N ASP A 32 -23.25 -7.58 -15.56
CA ASP A 32 -22.36 -8.53 -16.24
C ASP A 32 -22.06 -8.09 -17.68
N THR A 33 -23.05 -7.52 -18.36
CA THR A 33 -22.90 -7.10 -19.76
C THR A 33 -22.15 -5.78 -19.90
N TYR A 34 -22.43 -4.82 -19.01
CA TYR A 34 -21.96 -3.44 -19.17
C TYR A 34 -20.90 -3.01 -18.18
N VAL A 35 -20.77 -3.60 -16.99
CA VAL A 35 -19.79 -3.17 -15.98
C VAL A 35 -18.61 -4.13 -15.90
N GLN A 36 -18.88 -5.43 -15.87
CA GLN A 36 -17.84 -6.45 -15.79
C GLN A 36 -16.76 -6.35 -16.89
N PRO A 37 -17.05 -6.13 -18.18
CA PRO A 37 -16.00 -6.06 -19.21
C PRO A 37 -15.09 -4.83 -19.05
N TYR A 38 -15.54 -3.73 -18.44
CA TYR A 38 -14.66 -2.58 -18.18
C TYR A 38 -13.57 -2.89 -17.16
N LYS A 39 -13.77 -3.90 -16.30
CA LYS A 39 -12.74 -4.35 -15.36
C LYS A 39 -11.47 -4.80 -16.09
N GLU A 40 -11.61 -5.44 -17.25
CA GLU A 40 -10.47 -5.96 -18.02
C GLU A 40 -9.66 -4.86 -18.73
N ILE A 41 -10.28 -3.69 -18.95
CA ILE A 41 -9.63 -2.52 -19.53
C ILE A 41 -8.92 -1.71 -18.45
N LEU A 42 -9.55 -1.58 -17.27
CA LEU A 42 -9.04 -0.73 -16.20
C LEU A 42 -7.93 -1.40 -15.38
N TRP A 43 -7.99 -2.72 -15.21
CA TRP A 43 -6.98 -3.48 -14.48
C TRP A 43 -6.10 -4.30 -15.43
N PRO A 44 -4.78 -4.35 -15.20
CA PRO A 44 -3.93 -5.26 -15.93
C PRO A 44 -4.44 -6.70 -15.75
N PRO A 45 -4.35 -7.55 -16.79
CA PRO A 45 -4.77 -8.94 -16.70
C PRO A 45 -4.13 -9.63 -15.49
N TYR A 46 -4.88 -10.51 -14.83
CA TYR A 46 -4.36 -11.27 -13.69
C TYR A 46 -3.10 -12.07 -14.04
N GLU A 47 -2.98 -12.53 -15.29
CA GLU A 47 -1.81 -13.24 -15.80
C GLU A 47 -0.55 -12.35 -15.93
N SER A 48 -0.74 -11.05 -16.16
CA SER A 48 0.36 -10.08 -16.23
C SER A 48 0.72 -9.51 -14.86
N THR A 49 -0.15 -9.71 -13.86
CA THR A 49 0.06 -9.22 -12.51
C THR A 49 1.02 -10.14 -11.78
N TYR A 50 1.95 -9.57 -11.01
CA TYR A 50 2.84 -10.35 -10.17
C TYR A 50 2.05 -11.04 -9.06
N GLN A 51 1.99 -12.37 -9.12
CA GLN A 51 1.31 -13.18 -8.11
C GLN A 51 2.26 -13.51 -6.96
N PRO A 52 2.01 -13.03 -5.73
CA PRO A 52 2.85 -13.36 -4.60
C PRO A 52 2.76 -14.87 -4.29
N PRO A 53 3.88 -15.53 -3.94
CA PRO A 53 3.88 -16.95 -3.62
C PRO A 53 3.02 -17.21 -2.38
N ARG A 54 2.07 -18.15 -2.50
CA ARG A 54 1.13 -18.50 -1.42
C ARG A 54 1.64 -19.62 -0.51
N THR A 55 2.72 -20.29 -0.90
CA THR A 55 3.30 -21.42 -0.16
C THR A 55 4.54 -20.98 0.61
N HIS A 56 4.78 -21.59 1.77
CA HIS A 56 5.95 -21.27 2.60
C HIS A 56 7.28 -21.52 1.88
N THR A 57 7.34 -22.55 1.03
CA THR A 57 8.51 -22.84 0.20
C THR A 57 8.74 -21.74 -0.85
N GLY A 58 7.68 -21.30 -1.55
CA GLY A 58 7.76 -20.22 -2.52
C GLY A 58 8.14 -18.87 -1.90
N ILE A 59 7.70 -18.61 -0.66
CA ILE A 59 8.11 -17.41 0.09
C ILE A 59 9.63 -17.40 0.33
N LYS A 60 10.23 -18.54 0.69
CA LYS A 60 11.68 -18.63 0.91
C LYS A 60 12.49 -18.42 -0.37
N GLU A 61 12.02 -19.01 -1.47
CA GLU A 61 12.63 -18.87 -2.79
C GLU A 61 12.59 -17.41 -3.27
N GLU A 62 11.43 -16.77 -3.17
CA GLU A 62 11.26 -15.36 -3.55
C GLU A 62 12.09 -14.43 -2.66
N LEU A 63 12.19 -14.73 -1.36
CA LEU A 63 13.07 -13.98 -0.44
C LEU A 63 14.54 -14.12 -0.85
N ALA A 64 14.99 -15.32 -1.23
CA ALA A 64 16.33 -15.53 -1.75
C ALA A 64 16.57 -14.73 -3.05
N ARG A 65 15.59 -14.71 -3.97
CA ARG A 65 15.63 -13.90 -5.20
C ARG A 65 15.77 -12.40 -4.90
N MET A 66 14.96 -11.88 -3.98
CA MET A 66 14.99 -10.46 -3.57
C MET A 66 16.32 -10.07 -2.90
N LYS A 67 16.90 -10.98 -2.12
CA LYS A 67 18.23 -10.78 -1.52
C LYS A 67 19.33 -10.73 -2.57
N ALA A 68 19.32 -11.67 -3.52
CA ALA A 68 20.27 -11.66 -4.63
C ALA A 68 20.17 -10.37 -5.45
N GLU A 69 18.97 -9.88 -5.73
CA GLU A 69 18.76 -8.61 -6.43
C GLU A 69 19.30 -7.41 -5.63
N ARG A 70 19.16 -7.40 -4.30
CA ARG A 70 19.71 -6.34 -3.44
C ARG A 70 21.25 -6.34 -3.44
N ILE A 71 21.87 -7.51 -3.33
CA ILE A 71 23.33 -7.66 -3.40
C ILE A 71 23.86 -7.23 -4.77
N ALA A 72 23.17 -7.62 -5.85
CA ALA A 72 23.51 -7.22 -7.23
C ALA A 72 23.54 -5.69 -7.38
N LYS A 73 22.48 -5.01 -6.91
CA LYS A 73 22.39 -3.54 -6.95
C LYS A 73 23.48 -2.86 -6.12
N LYS A 74 23.87 -3.46 -4.98
CA LYS A 74 24.89 -2.92 -4.07
C LYS A 74 26.31 -3.13 -4.57
N THR A 75 26.59 -4.26 -5.21
CA THR A 75 27.93 -4.66 -5.64
C THR A 75 28.20 -4.43 -7.12
N GLY A 76 27.17 -4.09 -7.91
CA GLY A 76 27.27 -3.93 -9.36
C GLY A 76 27.48 -5.25 -10.11
N ARG A 77 27.33 -6.40 -9.44
CA ARG A 77 27.49 -7.74 -10.02
C ARG A 77 26.16 -8.28 -10.52
N SER A 78 26.19 -9.17 -11.51
CA SER A 78 24.99 -9.84 -12.01
C SER A 78 24.44 -10.81 -10.96
N VAL A 79 23.11 -10.99 -10.95
CA VAL A 79 22.40 -11.87 -10.00
C VAL A 79 22.93 -13.31 -10.05
N ASP A 80 23.35 -13.77 -11.24
CA ASP A 80 23.88 -15.13 -11.47
C ASP A 80 25.21 -15.42 -10.77
N GLN A 81 25.97 -14.38 -10.40
CA GLN A 81 27.29 -14.54 -9.76
C GLN A 81 27.22 -14.54 -8.23
N ILE A 82 26.04 -14.37 -7.65
CA ILE A 82 25.85 -14.21 -6.21
C ILE A 82 25.63 -15.59 -5.59
N THR A 83 26.61 -16.08 -4.85
CA THR A 83 26.57 -17.38 -4.18
C THR A 83 25.54 -17.39 -3.05
N GLN A 84 24.87 -18.53 -2.82
CA GLN A 84 23.89 -18.71 -1.73
C GLN A 84 24.44 -18.34 -0.34
N GLU A 85 25.75 -18.45 -0.14
CA GLU A 85 26.44 -18.08 1.10
C GLU A 85 26.39 -16.57 1.35
N GLU A 86 26.51 -15.73 0.31
CA GLU A 86 26.42 -14.26 0.40
C GLU A 86 24.97 -13.82 0.67
N ILE A 87 24.00 -14.51 0.06
CA ILE A 87 22.56 -14.34 0.29
C ILE A 87 22.18 -14.67 1.75
N ASN A 88 22.83 -15.68 2.33
CA ASN A 88 22.61 -16.08 3.71
C ASN A 88 23.38 -15.17 4.70
N ALA A 89 24.52 -14.61 4.30
CA ALA A 89 25.35 -13.72 5.10
C ALA A 89 24.82 -12.28 5.22
N GLU A 90 24.06 -11.78 4.22
CA GLU A 90 23.23 -10.57 4.40
C GLU A 90 22.08 -10.89 5.38
N GLY A 91 22.40 -10.78 6.67
CA GLY A 91 21.52 -11.10 7.80
C GLY A 91 20.13 -10.49 7.63
N GLY A 92 19.14 -11.35 7.49
CA GLY A 92 17.73 -10.98 7.60
C GLY A 92 17.27 -11.05 9.05
N VAL A 93 16.35 -10.18 9.42
CA VAL A 93 15.57 -10.29 10.67
C VAL A 93 14.98 -11.70 10.72
N GLN A 94 15.54 -12.54 11.60
CA GLN A 94 14.95 -13.84 11.87
C GLN A 94 13.58 -13.60 12.50
N PRO A 95 12.47 -14.14 11.97
CA PRO A 95 11.26 -14.26 12.76
C PRO A 95 11.61 -15.17 13.94
N GLN A 96 11.74 -14.57 15.12
CA GLN A 96 12.02 -15.29 16.36
C GLN A 96 10.94 -16.37 16.55
N PRO A 97 11.30 -17.62 16.84
CA PRO A 97 10.32 -18.61 17.26
C PRO A 97 9.74 -18.14 18.60
N ILE A 98 8.46 -17.77 18.61
CA ILE A 98 7.70 -17.58 19.85
C ILE A 98 7.64 -18.92 20.58
N THR A 99 8.62 -19.16 21.45
CA THR A 99 8.61 -20.24 22.43
C THR A 99 7.50 -19.93 23.43
N SER A 100 6.39 -20.65 23.33
CA SER A 100 5.36 -20.71 24.36
C SER A 100 5.93 -21.45 25.58
N THR A 101 6.56 -20.71 26.48
CA THR A 101 6.88 -21.19 27.82
C THR A 101 5.66 -21.01 28.70
N SER A 102 4.89 -22.08 28.82
CA SER A 102 4.05 -22.33 29.99
C SER A 102 4.95 -22.54 31.20
N GLU A 103 4.80 -21.72 32.25
CA GLU A 103 4.80 -22.14 33.67
C GLU A 103 4.64 -20.97 34.64
N GLN A 104 3.60 -21.10 35.48
CA GLN A 104 3.56 -20.83 36.91
C GLN A 104 3.53 -19.38 37.46
N SER A 105 2.35 -19.09 37.98
CA SER A 105 1.95 -18.10 38.98
C SER A 105 2.94 -17.93 40.14
N GLN A 106 3.46 -16.71 40.34
CA GLN A 106 3.84 -16.20 41.67
C GLN A 106 3.61 -14.67 41.77
N LEU A 107 2.72 -14.33 42.71
CA LEU A 107 2.66 -13.15 43.60
C LEU A 107 3.06 -11.75 43.09
N ILE A 108 2.01 -10.91 43.15
CA ILE A 108 1.94 -9.44 43.26
C ILE A 108 3.16 -8.82 43.96
N ASN A 109 3.83 -7.89 43.26
CA ASN A 109 4.20 -6.53 43.71
C ASN A 109 5.50 -6.08 43.02
N GLN A 110 5.39 -5.18 42.02
CA GLN A 110 6.23 -3.97 41.89
C GLN A 110 6.00 -3.22 40.55
N SER A 111 5.60 -1.95 40.72
CA SER A 111 5.79 -0.76 39.85
C SER A 111 5.82 -0.92 38.32
N ILE A 112 4.82 -0.33 37.67
CA ILE A 112 4.74 -0.06 36.23
C ILE A 112 5.63 1.15 35.88
N PRO A 113 6.69 1.02 35.05
CA PRO A 113 7.20 2.16 34.30
C PRO A 113 6.38 2.35 33.03
N THR A 114 5.52 3.36 33.05
CA THR A 114 4.74 3.80 31.89
C THR A 114 5.65 4.45 30.84
N SER A 115 5.35 4.17 29.57
CA SER A 115 5.80 4.82 28.33
C SER A 115 7.23 4.57 27.82
N THR A 116 7.38 3.52 27.01
CA THR A 116 8.36 3.51 25.91
C THR A 116 7.68 4.10 24.68
N THR A 117 7.78 5.41 24.48
CA THR A 117 7.40 6.04 23.21
C THR A 117 8.47 5.71 22.19
N THR A 118 8.30 4.63 21.43
CA THR A 118 9.09 4.40 20.21
C THR A 118 8.60 5.40 19.16
N SER A 119 9.13 6.63 19.19
CA SER A 119 8.84 7.63 18.18
C SER A 119 9.60 7.29 16.89
N TRP A 120 8.86 6.83 15.89
CA TRP A 120 9.35 6.69 14.53
C TRP A 120 9.75 8.06 13.97
N SER A 121 11.01 8.23 13.56
CA SER A 121 11.51 9.46 12.94
C SER A 121 11.74 9.24 11.43
N TRP A 122 11.05 10.04 10.61
CA TRP A 122 11.30 10.10 9.18
C TRP A 122 12.65 10.79 8.90
N PRO A 123 13.44 10.34 7.92
CA PRO A 123 14.65 11.04 7.51
C PRO A 123 14.25 12.36 6.84
N LYS A 124 14.72 13.50 7.39
CA LYS A 124 14.63 14.80 6.73
C LYS A 124 15.61 14.83 5.56
N SER A 125 15.12 15.05 4.35
CA SER A 125 15.95 15.41 3.21
C SER A 125 16.65 16.74 3.51
N SER A 126 17.98 16.72 3.55
CA SER A 126 18.80 17.94 3.58
C SER A 126 18.70 18.61 2.21
N SER A 127 17.83 19.61 2.08
CA SER A 127 17.94 20.60 1.02
C SER A 127 19.05 21.58 1.42
N ASN A 128 20.20 21.47 0.76
CA ASN A 128 21.26 22.47 0.81
C ASN A 128 20.75 23.77 0.18
N ASP A 129 20.17 24.66 0.99
CA ASP A 129 20.05 26.07 0.62
C ASP A 129 21.41 26.74 0.81
N ALA A 130 22.18 26.75 -0.28
CA ALA A 130 23.39 27.56 -0.39
C ALA A 130 22.97 29.03 -0.39
N SER A 131 23.20 29.69 0.75
CA SER A 131 23.14 31.14 0.89
C SER A 131 24.10 31.81 -0.10
N VAL A 132 23.57 32.38 -1.18
CA VAL A 132 24.31 33.31 -2.04
C VAL A 132 24.52 34.60 -1.25
N GLN A 133 25.76 34.82 -0.82
CA GLN A 133 26.26 36.09 -0.31
C GLN A 133 26.17 37.16 -1.42
N THR A 134 25.23 38.08 -1.33
CA THR A 134 25.34 39.37 -2.04
C THR A 134 26.06 40.36 -1.13
N GLY A 135 27.36 40.49 -1.37
CA GLY A 135 28.18 41.58 -0.86
C GLY A 135 28.31 42.72 -1.89
N ASN A 136 28.51 43.92 -1.36
CA ASN A 136 28.98 45.17 -1.98
C ASN A 136 27.98 46.08 -2.71
N THR A 137 27.47 47.03 -1.92
CA THR A 137 27.39 48.47 -2.23
C THR A 137 28.67 49.01 -2.88
N GLU A 138 28.56 49.76 -3.98
CA GLU A 138 29.05 51.16 -4.13
C GLU A 138 28.92 51.71 -5.58
N ARG A 139 28.37 52.93 -5.70
CA ARG A 139 28.70 54.04 -6.63
C ARG A 139 28.70 53.82 -8.17
N LEU A 140 27.74 54.43 -8.88
CA LEU A 140 27.93 55.64 -9.71
C LEU A 140 26.67 55.95 -10.56
N VAL A 141 26.36 57.26 -10.60
CA VAL A 141 25.34 58.02 -11.37
C VAL A 141 23.94 58.06 -10.78
#